data_AF-A0A6C0U510-F1
#
_entry.id   AF-A0A6C0U510-F1
#
_cell.length_a   1.000
_cell.length_b   1.000
_cell.length_c   1.000
_cell.angle_alpha   90.00
_cell.angle_beta   90.00
_cell.angle_gamma   90.00
#
_symmetry.space_group_name_H-M   'P 1'
#
loop_
_entity.id
_entity.type
_entity.pdbx_description
1 polymer ?
#
loop_
_entity_poly.entity_id
_entity_poly.type
_entity_poly.pdbx_seq_one_letter_code
_entity_poly.pdbx_strand_id
1 'polypeptide(L)' 'MPVNVSGGLLSRGHPIAATGVAQLVELVTQLRQEAGPRQVENCRTALAHCMGGDKAGDTKSCTITLLAR' A
#
# COMPACT_ATOMS: atom_id res chain seq x y z
N MET A 1 7.69 -12.03 -2.59
CA MET A 1 6.63 -11.28 -1.87
C MET A 1 6.12 -10.18 -2.79
N PRO A 2 4.84 -10.19 -3.20
CA PRO A 2 4.30 -9.16 -4.08
C PRO A 2 4.38 -7.77 -3.43
N VAL A 3 4.75 -6.75 -4.21
CA VAL A 3 4.86 -5.36 -3.75
C VAL A 3 4.08 -4.47 -4.69
N ASN A 4 3.25 -3.58 -4.14
CA ASN A 4 2.49 -2.61 -4.93
C ASN A 4 1.68 -3.25 -6.07
N VAL A 5 0.96 -4.34 -5.79
CA VAL A 5 0.08 -5.02 -6.77
C VAL A 5 -1.02 -4.11 -7.33
N SER A 6 -1.33 -2.99 -6.67
CA SER A 6 -2.17 -1.91 -7.21
C SER A 6 -1.51 -1.08 -8.32
N GLY A 7 -0.24 -1.34 -8.63
CA GLY A 7 0.62 -0.51 -9.49
C GLY A 7 1.42 0.56 -8.74
N GLY A 8 1.16 0.75 -7.45
CA GLY A 8 1.89 1.71 -6.60
C GLY A 8 1.78 3.16 -7.07
N LEU A 9 2.61 4.04 -6.53
CA LEU A 9 2.56 5.48 -6.83
C LEU A 9 2.84 5.78 -8.31
N LEU A 10 3.63 4.95 -8.98
CA LEU A 10 4.02 5.14 -10.39
C LEU A 10 2.85 4.95 -11.36
N SER A 11 1.99 3.96 -11.12
CA SER A 11 0.87 3.67 -12.05
C SER A 11 -0.49 4.10 -11.51
N ARG A 12 -0.75 3.91 -10.21
CA ARG A 12 -2.01 4.32 -9.57
C ARG A 12 -2.06 5.83 -9.28
N GLY A 13 -0.89 6.46 -9.18
CA GLY A 13 -0.71 7.87 -8.84
C GLY A 13 -0.43 8.15 -7.36
N HIS A 14 -0.01 9.40 -7.09
CA HIS A 14 0.42 9.88 -5.78
C HIS A 14 -0.24 11.20 -5.34
N PRO A 15 -1.54 11.18 -5.00
CA PRO A 15 -2.11 12.26 -4.20
C PRO A 15 -1.53 12.20 -2.79
N ILE A 16 -0.73 13.21 -2.40
CA ILE A 16 0.14 13.19 -1.21
C ILE A 16 -0.61 12.71 0.04
N ALA A 17 -1.70 13.39 0.41
CA ALA A 17 -2.46 13.07 1.63
C ALA A 17 -3.26 11.76 1.54
N ALA A 18 -3.66 11.33 0.34
CA ALA A 18 -4.52 10.17 0.15
C ALA A 18 -3.76 8.86 -0.11
N THR A 19 -2.43 8.92 -0.27
CA THR A 19 -1.61 7.74 -0.60
C THR A 19 -1.63 6.70 0.52
N GLY A 20 -1.45 7.11 1.78
CA GLY A 20 -1.46 6.18 2.91
C GLY A 20 -2.81 5.45 3.05
N VAL A 21 -3.92 6.18 2.92
CA VAL A 21 -5.26 5.59 2.97
C VAL A 21 -5.47 4.61 1.81
N ALA A 22 -5.05 4.98 0.60
CA ALA A 22 -5.18 4.08 -0.55
C ALA A 22 -4.34 2.81 -0.44
N GLN A 23 -3.16 2.87 0.20
CA GLN A 23 -2.39 1.68 0.53
C GLN A 23 -3.20 0.76 1.45
N LEU A 24 -3.82 1.29 2.51
CA LEU A 24 -4.66 0.51 3.43
C LEU A 24 -5.87 -0.12 2.72
N VAL A 25 -6.52 0.61 1.82
CA VAL A 25 -7.63 0.09 1.01
C VAL A 25 -7.18 -1.14 0.22
N GLU A 26 -6.04 -1.06 -0.49
CA GLU A 26 -5.52 -2.21 -1.25
C GLU A 26 -5.21 -3.40 -0.33
N LEU A 27 -4.60 -3.19 0.84
CA LEU A 27 -4.32 -4.29 1.78
C LEU A 27 -5.61 -4.97 2.25
N VAL A 28 -6.64 -4.18 2.61
CA VAL A 28 -7.93 -4.72 3.05
C VAL A 28 -8.61 -5.49 1.92
N THR A 29 -8.60 -4.97 0.69
CA THR A 29 -9.14 -5.66 -0.48
C THR A 29 -8.42 -6.99 -0.74
N GLN A 30 -7.09 -7.04 -0.61
CA GLN A 30 -6.30 -8.27 -0.76
C GLN A 30 -6.59 -9.29 0.35
N LEU A 31 -6.65 -8.85 1.61
CA LEU A 31 -6.94 -9.72 2.76
C LEU A 31 -8.37 -10.28 2.70
N ARG A 32 -9.33 -9.51 2.15
CA ARG A 32 -10.71 -9.96 1.96
C ARG A 32 -10.92 -10.86 0.74
N GLN A 33 -9.89 -11.09 -0.07
CA GLN A 33 -9.99 -11.84 -1.32
C GLN A 33 -10.90 -11.17 -2.37
N GLU A 34 -10.88 -9.83 -2.42
CA GLU A 34 -11.74 -9.01 -3.28
C GLU A 34 -10.96 -8.29 -4.40
N ALA A 35 -9.66 -8.57 -4.58
CA ALA A 35 -8.80 -7.81 -5.50
C ALA A 35 -8.92 -8.24 -6.99
N GLY A 36 -9.85 -9.13 -7.30
CA GLY A 36 -10.13 -9.59 -8.67
C GLY A 36 -8.87 -10.15 -9.35
N PRO A 37 -8.54 -9.72 -10.58
CA PRO A 37 -7.37 -10.22 -11.31
C PRO A 37 -6.02 -9.98 -10.63
N ARG A 38 -5.94 -9.07 -9.65
CA ARG A 38 -4.71 -8.72 -8.92
C ARG A 38 -4.58 -9.45 -7.59
N GLN A 39 -5.46 -10.40 -7.31
CA GLN A 39 -5.50 -11.11 -6.03
C GLN A 39 -4.21 -11.88 -5.77
N VAL A 40 -3.61 -11.61 -4.62
CA VAL A 40 -2.50 -12.40 -4.09
C VAL A 40 -3.06 -13.67 -3.47
N GLU A 41 -2.55 -14.81 -3.94
CA GLU A 41 -2.95 -16.13 -3.46
C GLU A 41 -2.66 -16.28 -1.96
N ASN A 42 -3.63 -16.84 -1.22
CA ASN A 42 -3.50 -17.14 0.21
C ASN A 42 -3.06 -15.94 1.08
N CYS A 43 -3.43 -14.71 0.70
CA CYS A 43 -3.11 -13.50 1.45
C CYS A 43 -3.77 -13.50 2.85
N ARG A 44 -2.94 -13.63 3.90
CA ARG A 44 -3.36 -13.60 5.32
C ARG A 44 -2.70 -12.50 6.14
N THR A 45 -1.60 -11.94 5.63
CA THR A 45 -0.89 -10.82 6.25
C THR A 45 -0.52 -9.81 5.17
N ALA A 46 -0.56 -8.53 5.52
CA ALA A 46 -0.33 -7.44 4.59
C ALA A 46 0.33 -6.25 5.32
N LEU A 47 1.23 -5.55 4.63
CA LEU A 47 1.98 -4.42 5.19
C LEU A 47 1.87 -3.20 4.27
N ALA A 48 1.63 -2.04 4.87
CA ALA A 48 1.81 -0.74 4.22
C ALA A 48 3.05 -0.07 4.82
N HIS A 49 3.92 0.41 3.95
CA HIS A 49 5.00 1.33 4.29
C HIS A 49 4.71 2.66 3.61
N CYS A 50 4.27 3.64 4.38
CA CYS A 50 4.00 4.99 3.92
C CYS A 50 5.13 5.91 4.39
N MET A 51 5.76 6.61 3.44
CA MET A 51 6.85 7.55 3.73
C MET A 51 6.38 8.97 3.43
N GLY A 52 6.83 9.92 4.26
CA GLY A 52 6.65 11.34 4.06
C GLY A 52 8.01 12.05 4.06
N GLY A 53 8.22 12.94 3.11
CA GLY A 53 9.45 13.71 2.94
C GLY A 53 9.18 15.05 2.26
N ASP A 54 10.23 15.85 2.11
CA ASP A 54 10.16 17.13 1.41
C ASP A 54 10.75 17.02 -0.01
N LYS A 55 10.77 18.14 -0.73
CA LYS A 55 11.33 18.21 -2.10
C LYS A 55 12.85 18.03 -2.13
N ALA A 56 13.54 18.07 -0.99
CA ALA A 56 14.99 17.87 -0.92
C ALA A 56 15.38 16.38 -0.94
N GLY A 57 14.40 15.47 -1.00
CA GLY A 57 14.62 14.06 -1.34
C GLY A 57 14.80 13.13 -0.14
N ASP A 58 14.85 13.66 1.07
CA ASP A 58 14.97 12.85 2.28
C ASP A 58 13.61 12.50 2.88
N THR A 59 13.42 11.22 3.20
CA THR A 59 12.32 10.77 4.05
C THR A 59 12.48 11.36 5.45
N LYS A 60 11.50 12.12 5.91
CA LYS A 60 11.48 12.73 7.26
C LYS A 60 10.57 11.99 8.23
N SER A 61 9.66 11.18 7.70
CA SER A 61 8.74 10.38 8.50
C SER A 61 8.41 9.08 7.76
N CYS A 62 8.20 8.01 8.53
CA CYS A 62 7.65 6.78 8.00
C CYS A 62 6.58 6.25 8.96
N THR A 63 5.61 5.56 8.39
CA THR A 63 4.58 4.86 9.12
C THR A 63 4.43 3.48 8.50
N ILE A 64 4.51 2.45 9.36
CA ILE A 64 4.31 1.06 8.97
C ILE A 64 3.02 0.57 9.62
N THR A 65 2.15 -0.03 8.82
CA THR A 65 0.92 -0.68 9.30
C THR A 65 0.94 -2.14 8.89
N LEU A 66 0.72 -3.03 9.86
CA LEU A 66 0.56 -4.47 9.68
C LEU A 66 -0.91 -4.84 9.87
N LEU A 67 -1.48 -5.55 8.91
CA LEU A 67 -2.83 -6.10 8.97
C LEU A 67 -2.76 -7.62 8.80
N ALA A 68 -3.61 -8.33 9.51
CA ALA A 68 -3.72 -9.79 9.44
C ALA A 68 -5.18 -10.23 9.47
N ARG A 69 -5.47 -11.37 8.85
CA ARG A 69 -6.79 -12.03 8.84
C ARG A 69 -6.64 -13.53 9.02
#